data_AF-A0AAE0SQ72-F1
#
_entry.id   AF-A0AAE0SQ72-F1
#
_cell.length_a   1.000
_cell.length_b   1.000
_cell.length_c   1.000
_cell.angle_alpha   90.00
_cell.angle_beta   90.00
_cell.angle_gamma   90.00
#
_symmetry.space_group_name_H-M   'P 1'
#
loop_
_entity.id
_entity.type
_entity.pdbx_description
1 polymer ?
#
loop_
_entity_poly.entity_id
_entity_poly.type
_entity_poly.pdbx_seq_one_letter_code
_entity_poly.pdbx_strand_id
1 'polypeptide(L)'
;MFIMPTDAQLDKFEEDFTVINATGYYEREWQRLGLNSDIFILLNIEARKIIIGGTEYSGEMKKGIFTVMNYLLPLKGVMPMHCSANRGKNGDTALFFGLSGTGKTTLSADPNRFLIGDDEHGWSDDGVFNFEGAKVAGTERGIKEPTATFSTCFGSPFMSHFPKRYADLLAQKMSRHNTPAYLVNTGWTEGPYGEGRRID
;
A
#
# COMPACT_ATOMS: atom_id res chain seq x y z
N MET A 1 -5.29 1.27 12.12
CA MET A 1 -4.97 1.15 10.68
C MET A 1 -5.81 2.14 9.89
N PHE A 2 -7.13 2.11 9.99
CA PHE A 2 -8.01 3.06 9.30
C PHE A 2 -8.27 4.33 10.11
N ILE A 3 -8.78 5.35 9.43
CA ILE A 3 -9.18 6.62 10.03
C ILE A 3 -10.44 6.39 10.86
N MET A 4 -10.44 6.85 12.11
CA MET A 4 -11.60 6.75 12.99
C MET A 4 -12.61 7.86 12.65
N PRO A 5 -13.87 7.52 12.34
CA PRO A 5 -14.92 8.51 12.18
C PRO A 5 -15.21 9.21 13.52
N THR A 6 -15.67 10.45 13.45
CA THR A 6 -16.27 11.17 14.59
C THR A 6 -17.67 10.63 14.90
N ASP A 7 -18.19 10.88 16.10
CA ASP A 7 -19.55 10.46 16.51
C ASP A 7 -20.62 10.93 15.51
N ALA A 8 -20.54 12.19 15.06
CA ALA A 8 -21.46 12.74 14.07
C ALA A 8 -21.38 12.06 12.69
N GLN A 9 -20.23 11.47 12.34
CA GLN A 9 -20.07 10.67 11.12
C GLN A 9 -20.59 9.25 11.33
N LEU A 10 -20.43 8.68 12.53
CA LEU A 10 -20.97 7.36 12.88
C LEU A 10 -22.50 7.32 12.83
N ASP A 11 -23.16 8.38 13.29
CA ASP A 11 -24.62 8.49 13.26
C ASP A 11 -25.23 8.39 11.85
N LYS A 12 -24.43 8.68 10.82
CA LYS A 12 -24.85 8.67 9.41
C LYS A 12 -24.01 7.70 8.57
N PHE A 13 -23.33 6.76 9.22
CA PHE A 13 -22.41 5.88 8.54
C PHE A 13 -23.18 4.86 7.70
N GLU A 14 -22.89 4.84 6.41
CA GLU A 14 -23.25 3.77 5.48
C GLU A 14 -21.97 3.20 4.88
N GLU A 15 -21.85 1.87 4.88
CA GLU A 15 -20.63 1.23 4.40
C GLU A 15 -20.53 1.22 2.87
N ASP A 16 -19.42 1.73 2.34
CA ASP A 16 -19.08 1.56 0.93
C ASP A 16 -18.49 0.17 0.62
N PHE A 17 -17.88 -0.46 1.62
CA PHE A 17 -17.25 -1.77 1.51
C PHE A 17 -17.26 -2.45 2.88
N THR A 18 -17.52 -3.75 2.91
CA THR A 18 -17.53 -4.55 4.15
C THR A 18 -16.35 -5.51 4.17
N VAL A 19 -15.60 -5.55 5.27
CA VAL A 19 -14.58 -6.57 5.52
C VAL A 19 -15.10 -7.55 6.57
N ILE A 20 -15.26 -8.81 6.18
CA ILE A 20 -15.67 -9.91 7.06
C ILE A 20 -14.42 -10.69 7.43
N ASN A 21 -14.02 -10.59 8.68
CA ASN A 21 -12.86 -11.30 9.20
C ASN A 21 -13.29 -12.55 9.99
N ALA A 22 -13.21 -13.72 9.35
CA ALA A 22 -13.57 -15.01 9.90
C ALA A 22 -12.30 -15.84 10.17
N THR A 23 -11.33 -15.28 10.91
CA THR A 23 -9.99 -15.87 11.13
C THR A 23 -10.02 -17.35 11.56
N GLY A 24 -10.98 -17.74 12.40
CA GLY A 24 -11.13 -19.11 12.90
C GLY A 24 -11.78 -20.10 11.93
N TYR A 25 -12.27 -19.65 10.77
CA TYR A 25 -12.85 -20.51 9.76
C TYR A 25 -11.80 -20.94 8.73
N TYR A 26 -11.62 -22.25 8.61
CA TYR A 26 -10.74 -22.89 7.63
C TYR A 26 -11.60 -23.67 6.63
N GLU A 27 -11.41 -23.43 5.35
CA GLU A 27 -12.20 -24.10 4.31
C GLU A 27 -11.71 -25.53 4.11
N ARG A 28 -12.45 -26.51 4.64
CA ARG A 28 -12.02 -27.92 4.64
C ARG A 28 -12.13 -28.57 3.26
N GLU A 29 -12.99 -28.07 2.39
CA GLU A 29 -13.21 -28.59 1.03
C GLU A 29 -12.55 -27.69 -0.03
N TRP A 30 -11.48 -26.99 0.34
CA TRP A 30 -10.83 -25.97 -0.50
C TRP A 30 -10.38 -26.48 -1.87
N GLN A 31 -9.92 -27.74 -1.98
CA GLN A 31 -9.56 -28.33 -3.27
C GLN A 31 -10.78 -28.42 -4.21
N ARG A 32 -11.96 -28.76 -3.67
CA ARG A 32 -13.20 -28.85 -4.47
C ARG A 32 -13.62 -27.49 -5.02
N LEU A 33 -13.32 -26.43 -4.28
CA LEU A 33 -13.61 -25.04 -4.67
C LEU A 33 -12.52 -24.42 -5.56
N GLY A 34 -11.43 -25.15 -5.85
CA GLY A 34 -10.33 -24.65 -6.65
C GLY A 34 -9.48 -23.59 -5.96
N LEU A 35 -9.50 -23.53 -4.62
CA LEU A 35 -8.65 -22.63 -3.84
C LEU A 35 -7.23 -23.19 -3.74
N ASN A 36 -6.29 -22.37 -3.27
CA ASN A 36 -4.89 -22.78 -3.09
C ASN A 36 -4.64 -23.52 -1.76
N SER A 37 -5.41 -23.21 -0.73
CA SER A 37 -5.36 -23.85 0.59
C SER A 37 -6.67 -23.62 1.34
N ASP A 38 -6.73 -24.09 2.59
CA ASP A 38 -7.83 -23.85 3.54
C ASP A 38 -7.87 -22.41 4.09
N ILE A 39 -6.90 -21.57 3.70
CA ILE A 39 -6.80 -20.13 3.97
C ILE A 39 -7.26 -19.38 2.71
N PHE A 40 -8.08 -18.36 2.88
CA PHE A 40 -8.58 -17.58 1.76
C PHE A 40 -8.73 -16.10 2.09
N ILE A 41 -8.46 -15.28 1.09
CA ILE A 41 -8.74 -13.85 1.07
C ILE A 41 -9.50 -13.59 -0.22
N LEU A 42 -10.81 -13.38 -0.12
CA LEU A 42 -11.69 -13.20 -1.27
C LEU A 42 -12.12 -11.75 -1.36
N LEU A 43 -11.89 -11.11 -2.50
CA LEU A 43 -12.33 -9.76 -2.80
C LEU A 43 -13.40 -9.81 -3.89
N ASN A 44 -14.59 -9.30 -3.59
CA ASN A 44 -15.67 -9.11 -4.56
C ASN A 44 -16.02 -7.62 -4.65
N ILE A 45 -15.67 -7.00 -5.77
CA ILE A 45 -15.89 -5.58 -6.03
C ILE A 45 -17.38 -5.25 -6.20
N GLU A 46 -18.12 -6.09 -6.91
CA GLU A 46 -19.55 -5.87 -7.18
C GLU A 46 -20.38 -5.98 -5.89
N ALA A 47 -20.13 -7.03 -5.11
CA ALA A 47 -20.78 -7.24 -3.82
C ALA A 47 -20.24 -6.33 -2.71
N ARG A 48 -19.17 -5.56 -2.99
CA ARG A 48 -18.45 -4.67 -2.08
C ARG A 48 -18.00 -5.34 -0.79
N LYS A 49 -17.40 -6.53 -0.92
CA LYS A 49 -16.99 -7.37 0.22
C LYS A 49 -15.57 -7.90 0.10
N ILE A 50 -14.87 -7.91 1.23
CA ILE A 50 -13.69 -8.74 1.46
C ILE A 50 -14.06 -9.79 2.50
N ILE A 51 -13.71 -11.06 2.26
CA ILE A 51 -13.87 -12.15 3.23
C ILE A 51 -12.50 -12.78 3.47
N ILE A 52 -12.10 -12.85 4.74
CA ILE A 52 -10.81 -13.39 5.17
C ILE A 52 -11.07 -14.59 6.07
N GLY A 53 -10.44 -15.73 5.78
CA GLY A 53 -10.55 -16.95 6.57
C GLY A 53 -9.21 -17.68 6.70
N GLY A 54 -9.00 -18.33 7.84
CA GLY A 54 -7.84 -19.20 8.11
C GLY A 54 -6.53 -18.47 8.44
N THR A 55 -6.55 -17.14 8.53
CA THR A 55 -5.37 -16.32 8.85
C THR A 55 -5.70 -15.28 9.91
N GLU A 56 -4.81 -15.13 10.89
CA GLU A 56 -4.88 -14.08 11.92
C GLU A 56 -4.00 -12.86 11.57
N TYR A 57 -3.38 -12.87 10.39
CA TYR A 57 -2.52 -11.77 9.95
C TYR A 57 -3.36 -10.53 9.63
N SER A 58 -3.23 -9.49 10.44
CA SER A 58 -4.00 -8.24 10.31
C SER A 58 -3.72 -7.49 9.00
N GLY A 59 -2.55 -7.71 8.38
CA GLY A 59 -2.17 -7.08 7.13
C GLY A 59 -3.11 -7.41 5.97
N GLU A 60 -3.81 -8.54 6.00
CA GLU A 60 -4.80 -8.91 4.97
C GLU A 60 -5.94 -7.91 4.87
N MET A 61 -6.42 -7.40 6.01
CA MET A 61 -7.48 -6.38 6.03
C MET A 61 -6.98 -5.05 5.44
N LYS A 62 -5.77 -4.62 5.84
CA LYS A 62 -5.15 -3.39 5.34
C LYS A 62 -4.94 -3.47 3.82
N LYS A 63 -4.24 -4.50 3.36
CA LYS A 63 -3.90 -4.67 1.94
C LYS A 63 -5.10 -5.04 1.07
N GLY A 64 -6.14 -5.66 1.63
CA GLY A 64 -7.43 -5.82 0.98
C GLY A 64 -8.08 -4.48 0.63
N ILE A 65 -8.19 -3.56 1.60
CA ILE A 65 -8.71 -2.21 1.36
C ILE A 65 -7.79 -1.43 0.41
N PHE A 66 -6.47 -1.53 0.55
CA PHE A 66 -5.54 -0.91 -0.40
C PHE A 66 -5.78 -1.41 -1.84
N THR A 67 -6.05 -2.69 -2.02
CA THR A 67 -6.40 -3.27 -3.34
C THR A 67 -7.71 -2.69 -3.87
N VAL A 68 -8.73 -2.53 -3.01
CA VAL A 68 -9.98 -1.83 -3.39
C VAL A 68 -9.71 -0.40 -3.85
N MET A 69 -8.87 0.34 -3.13
CA MET A 69 -8.47 1.70 -3.51
C MET A 69 -7.70 1.72 -4.84
N ASN A 70 -6.82 0.73 -5.05
CA ASN A 70 -6.12 0.54 -6.32
C ASN A 70 -7.05 0.22 -7.49
N TYR A 71 -8.24 -0.30 -7.25
CA TYR A 71 -9.27 -0.47 -8.27
C TYR A 71 -10.10 0.80 -8.50
N LEU A 72 -10.65 1.39 -7.43
CA LEU A 72 -11.65 2.46 -7.54
C LEU A 72 -11.05 3.84 -7.88
N LEU A 73 -9.91 4.20 -7.30
CA LEU A 73 -9.35 5.55 -7.45
C LEU A 73 -8.87 5.87 -8.88
N PRO A 74 -8.21 4.95 -9.60
CA PRO A 74 -7.83 5.21 -10.99
C PRO A 74 -9.02 5.45 -11.91
N LEU A 75 -10.22 4.94 -11.57
CA LEU A 75 -11.46 5.21 -12.32
C LEU A 75 -11.93 6.67 -12.16
N LYS A 76 -11.50 7.34 -11.08
CA LYS A 76 -11.82 8.73 -10.74
C LYS A 76 -10.66 9.70 -11.04
N GLY A 77 -9.62 9.26 -11.74
CA GLY A 77 -8.43 10.08 -12.03
C GLY A 77 -7.54 10.37 -10.81
N VAL A 78 -7.75 9.67 -9.70
CA VAL A 78 -6.91 9.74 -8.50
C VAL A 78 -5.84 8.66 -8.60
N MET A 79 -4.58 9.00 -8.36
CA MET A 79 -3.49 8.04 -8.37
C MET A 79 -3.31 7.40 -6.99
N PRO A 80 -3.63 6.11 -6.80
CA PRO A 80 -3.23 5.36 -5.61
C PRO A 80 -1.73 5.01 -5.69
N MET A 81 -1.06 5.03 -4.56
CA MET A 81 0.40 4.91 -4.47
C MET A 81 0.79 4.04 -3.27
N HIS A 82 1.70 3.10 -3.51
CA HIS A 82 2.40 2.37 -2.44
C HIS A 82 3.70 3.10 -2.12
N CYS A 83 3.58 4.15 -1.31
CA CYS A 83 4.67 5.03 -0.93
C CYS A 83 4.43 5.62 0.46
N SER A 84 5.49 5.99 1.16
CA SER A 84 5.38 6.93 2.28
C SER A 84 5.38 8.37 1.76
N ALA A 85 4.91 9.31 2.58
CA ALA A 85 4.90 10.73 2.23
C ALA A 85 5.13 11.63 3.45
N ASN A 86 5.85 12.74 3.24
CA ASN A 86 6.02 13.79 4.24
C ASN A 86 5.98 15.19 3.60
N ARG A 87 5.80 16.21 4.44
CA ARG A 87 5.64 17.61 4.03
C ARG A 87 6.62 18.51 4.77
N GLY A 88 7.36 19.33 4.03
CA GLY A 88 8.26 20.34 4.58
C GLY A 88 7.49 21.53 5.17
N LYS A 89 8.21 22.40 5.89
CA LYS A 89 7.64 23.61 6.50
C LYS A 89 7.06 24.58 5.47
N ASN A 90 7.59 24.55 4.24
CA ASN A 90 7.16 25.40 3.14
C ASN A 90 6.00 24.77 2.32
N GLY A 91 5.48 23.62 2.76
CA GLY A 91 4.38 22.91 2.09
C GLY A 91 4.81 21.95 0.98
N ASP A 92 6.10 21.87 0.67
CA ASP A 92 6.65 20.92 -0.31
C ASP A 92 6.43 19.48 0.15
N THR A 93 5.87 18.63 -0.71
CA THR A 93 5.57 17.23 -0.39
C THR A 93 6.58 16.31 -1.08
N ALA A 94 7.09 15.32 -0.34
CA ALA A 94 7.95 14.27 -0.88
C ALA A 94 7.25 12.91 -0.78
N LEU A 95 7.40 12.09 -1.83
CA LEU A 95 6.87 10.74 -1.95
C LEU A 95 8.02 9.74 -2.05
N PHE A 96 7.98 8.67 -1.26
CA PHE A 96 9.03 7.64 -1.25
C PHE A 96 8.42 6.29 -1.64
N PHE A 97 8.59 5.92 -2.90
CA PHE A 97 8.17 4.61 -3.42
C PHE A 97 9.18 3.53 -3.04
N GLY A 98 8.69 2.32 -2.80
CA GLY A 98 9.55 1.18 -2.46
C GLY A 98 8.76 0.00 -1.90
N LEU A 99 9.40 -1.16 -1.82
CA LEU A 99 8.83 -2.33 -1.17
C LEU A 99 8.97 -2.25 0.36
N SER A 100 8.40 -3.21 1.08
CA SER A 100 8.66 -3.32 2.51
C SER A 100 10.16 -3.51 2.76
N GLY A 101 10.72 -2.85 3.77
CA GLY A 101 12.15 -2.93 4.12
C GLY A 101 13.11 -2.07 3.28
N THR A 102 12.65 -1.36 2.25
CA THR A 102 13.50 -0.49 1.40
C THR A 102 13.63 0.95 1.92
N GLY A 103 13.40 1.18 3.21
CA GLY A 103 13.61 2.49 3.84
C GLY A 103 12.48 3.51 3.72
N LYS A 104 11.34 3.21 3.08
CA LYS A 104 10.17 4.13 2.98
C LYS A 104 9.82 4.80 4.31
N THR A 105 9.54 3.98 5.33
CA THR A 105 9.14 4.45 6.67
C THR A 105 10.25 5.27 7.32
N THR A 106 11.49 4.78 7.24
CA THR A 106 12.68 5.43 7.81
C THR A 106 12.92 6.81 7.19
N LEU A 107 12.92 6.91 5.86
CA LEU A 107 13.18 8.15 5.12
C LEU A 107 12.04 9.17 5.27
N SER A 108 10.79 8.69 5.38
CA SER A 108 9.65 9.59 5.60
C SER A 108 9.60 10.18 7.01
N ALA A 109 10.18 9.50 8.00
CA ALA A 109 10.21 9.90 9.41
C ALA A 109 11.33 10.90 9.71
N ASP A 110 11.42 11.96 8.91
CA ASP A 110 12.37 13.06 9.09
C ASP A 110 11.89 14.02 10.19
N PRO A 111 12.70 14.30 11.24
CA PRO A 111 12.31 15.21 12.33
C PRO A 111 12.03 16.65 11.88
N ASN A 112 12.51 17.07 10.70
CA ASN A 112 12.29 18.40 10.15
C ASN A 112 11.06 18.50 9.25
N ARG A 113 10.36 17.38 8.99
CA ARG A 113 9.22 17.30 8.08
C ARG A 113 8.01 16.68 8.77
N PHE A 114 6.84 17.18 8.44
CA PHE A 114 5.58 16.62 8.94
C PHE A 114 5.27 15.33 8.18
N LEU A 115 5.13 14.21 8.90
CA LEU A 115 4.74 12.94 8.29
C LEU A 115 3.27 12.97 7.85
N ILE A 116 3.00 12.64 6.59
CA ILE A 116 1.63 12.46 6.07
C ILE A 116 1.18 11.01 6.32
N GLY A 117 2.05 10.04 5.99
CA GLY A 117 1.81 8.61 6.17
C GLY A 117 3.02 7.79 5.74
N ASP A 118 3.05 6.50 6.07
CA ASP A 118 4.23 5.64 5.88
C ASP A 118 4.10 4.57 4.79
N ASP A 119 2.93 4.38 4.18
CA ASP A 119 2.75 3.23 3.25
C ASP A 119 1.77 3.46 2.09
N GLU A 120 0.57 4.03 2.33
CA GLU A 120 -0.51 4.04 1.32
C GLU A 120 -1.13 5.44 1.14
N HIS A 121 -0.99 6.01 -0.06
CA HIS A 121 -1.45 7.38 -0.35
C HIS A 121 -2.23 7.47 -1.66
N GLY A 122 -3.03 8.53 -1.78
CA GLY A 122 -3.66 8.96 -3.02
C GLY A 122 -3.14 10.33 -3.46
N TRP A 123 -3.04 10.56 -4.76
CA TRP A 123 -2.79 11.87 -5.36
C TRP A 123 -4.00 12.30 -6.19
N SER A 124 -4.83 13.18 -5.61
CA SER A 124 -5.98 13.82 -6.27
C SER A 124 -5.55 15.08 -7.00
N ASP A 125 -6.50 15.89 -7.48
CA ASP A 125 -6.17 17.22 -8.03
C ASP A 125 -5.85 18.24 -6.93
N ASP A 126 -6.30 18.01 -5.71
CA ASP A 126 -6.09 18.90 -4.55
C ASP A 126 -4.81 18.59 -3.79
N GLY A 127 -4.21 17.42 -4.01
CA GLY A 127 -2.93 17.04 -3.44
C GLY A 127 -2.82 15.58 -3.02
N VAL A 128 -1.87 15.33 -2.13
CA VAL A 128 -1.57 14.00 -1.58
C VAL A 128 -2.29 13.81 -0.26
N PHE A 129 -2.91 12.65 -0.08
CA PHE A 129 -3.62 12.28 1.15
C PHE A 129 -3.31 10.85 1.55
N ASN A 130 -3.32 10.58 2.85
CA ASN A 130 -3.10 9.26 3.42
C ASN A 130 -4.42 8.46 3.43
N PHE A 131 -4.37 7.16 3.14
CA PHE A 131 -5.53 6.27 3.31
C PHE A 131 -5.69 5.78 4.76
N GLU A 132 -4.62 5.86 5.54
CA GLU A 132 -4.51 5.23 6.86
C GLU A 132 -4.61 6.25 8.01
N GLY A 133 -5.09 5.78 9.16
CA GLY A 133 -5.14 6.54 10.41
C GLY A 133 -4.02 6.20 11.41
N ALA A 134 -3.19 5.19 11.14
CA ALA A 134 -2.06 4.80 11.99
C ALA A 134 -1.00 4.01 11.20
N LYS A 135 0.26 4.05 11.66
CA LYS A 135 1.39 3.30 11.08
C LYS A 135 1.21 1.79 11.25
N VAL A 136 1.61 1.02 10.23
CA VAL A 136 1.68 -0.45 10.31
C VAL A 136 2.98 -0.91 9.65
N ALA A 137 3.88 -1.53 10.42
CA ALA A 137 5.12 -2.11 9.89
C ALA A 137 4.82 -3.43 9.16
N GLY A 138 5.37 -3.61 7.95
CA GLY A 138 5.08 -4.76 7.08
C GLY A 138 5.85 -6.04 7.44
N THR A 139 5.30 -7.19 7.06
CA THR A 139 5.93 -8.52 7.16
C THR A 139 5.40 -9.47 6.08
N GLU A 140 6.18 -9.70 5.01
CA GLU A 140 5.90 -10.77 4.06
C GLU A 140 6.34 -12.11 4.67
N ARG A 141 5.44 -13.11 4.69
CA ARG A 141 5.71 -14.43 5.28
C ARG A 141 6.59 -15.25 4.33
N GLY A 142 7.79 -15.63 4.79
CA GLY A 142 8.63 -16.63 4.12
C GLY A 142 9.88 -16.09 3.41
N ILE A 143 10.10 -14.79 3.37
CA ILE A 143 11.35 -14.20 2.85
C ILE A 143 12.36 -14.09 4.00
N LYS A 144 13.46 -14.84 3.92
CA LYS A 144 14.53 -14.86 4.93
C LYS A 144 15.78 -14.09 4.51
N GLU A 145 15.98 -13.90 3.21
CA GLU A 145 17.16 -13.24 2.61
C GLU A 145 16.73 -12.21 1.57
N PRO A 146 17.49 -11.11 1.36
CA PRO A 146 17.18 -10.12 0.35
C PRO A 146 17.17 -10.76 -1.05
N THR A 147 15.99 -10.84 -1.65
CA THR A 147 15.83 -11.37 -3.01
C THR A 147 15.56 -10.22 -3.95
N ALA A 148 16.38 -10.10 -5.01
CA ALA A 148 16.12 -9.12 -6.06
C ALA A 148 14.76 -9.44 -6.71
N THR A 149 13.86 -8.46 -6.74
CA THR A 149 12.53 -8.62 -7.30
C THR A 149 12.13 -7.41 -8.11
N PHE A 150 11.42 -7.64 -9.20
CA PHE A 150 10.72 -6.60 -9.93
C PHE A 150 9.27 -6.59 -9.48
N SER A 151 8.95 -5.68 -8.55
CA SER A 151 7.55 -5.41 -8.20
C SER A 151 7.07 -4.18 -8.94
N THR A 152 6.25 -4.40 -9.95
CA THR A 152 5.64 -3.35 -10.75
C THR A 152 4.92 -2.33 -9.86
N CYS A 153 5.12 -1.04 -10.15
CA CYS A 153 4.61 0.08 -9.34
C CYS A 153 5.04 0.03 -7.86
N PHE A 154 6.11 -0.71 -7.53
CA PHE A 154 6.58 -0.99 -6.17
C PHE A 154 5.52 -1.64 -5.27
N GLY A 155 4.49 -2.27 -5.82
CA GLY A 155 3.35 -2.80 -5.07
C GLY A 155 2.51 -3.80 -5.86
N SER A 156 3.14 -4.59 -6.74
CA SER A 156 2.46 -5.48 -7.68
C SER A 156 1.39 -6.39 -7.08
N PRO A 157 1.51 -6.95 -5.86
CA PRO A 157 0.46 -7.79 -5.27
C PRO A 157 -0.88 -7.06 -5.04
N PHE A 158 -0.88 -5.72 -5.05
CA PHE A 158 -2.03 -4.88 -4.71
C PHE A 158 -2.60 -4.12 -5.91
N MET A 159 -2.00 -4.26 -7.10
CA MET A 159 -2.42 -3.54 -8.31
C MET A 159 -3.60 -4.27 -8.98
N SER A 160 -4.70 -3.55 -9.22
CA SER A 160 -5.92 -4.10 -9.82
C SER A 160 -6.10 -3.78 -11.31
N HIS A 161 -5.39 -2.77 -11.81
CA HIS A 161 -5.37 -2.41 -13.24
C HIS A 161 -4.05 -2.82 -13.89
N PHE A 162 -4.01 -2.77 -15.23
CA PHE A 162 -2.74 -2.88 -15.95
C PHE A 162 -1.75 -1.80 -15.47
N PRO A 163 -0.47 -2.15 -15.26
CA PRO A 163 0.57 -1.22 -14.78
C PRO A 163 0.63 0.12 -15.52
N LYS A 164 0.39 0.10 -16.83
CA LYS A 164 0.38 1.31 -17.66
C LYS A 164 -0.61 2.36 -17.14
N ARG A 165 -1.76 1.95 -16.59
CA ARG A 165 -2.75 2.88 -16.02
C ARG A 165 -2.15 3.72 -14.88
N TYR A 166 -1.42 3.08 -13.97
CA TYR A 166 -0.76 3.76 -12.85
C TYR A 166 0.41 4.62 -13.34
N ALA A 167 1.18 4.13 -14.30
CA ALA A 167 2.28 4.88 -14.90
C ALA A 167 1.79 6.15 -15.61
N ASP A 168 0.70 6.07 -16.38
CA ASP A 168 0.09 7.21 -17.08
C ASP A 168 -0.42 8.26 -16.08
N LEU A 169 -1.11 7.82 -15.00
CA LEU A 169 -1.57 8.72 -13.94
C LEU A 169 -0.40 9.42 -13.24
N LEU A 170 0.66 8.68 -12.91
CA LEU A 170 1.86 9.26 -12.30
C LEU A 170 2.50 10.30 -13.20
N ALA A 171 2.72 9.94 -14.48
CA ALA A 171 3.32 10.83 -15.46
C ALA A 171 2.50 12.12 -15.60
N GLN A 172 1.16 12.00 -15.71
CA GLN A 172 0.27 13.16 -15.81
C GLN A 172 0.40 14.07 -14.58
N LYS A 173 0.36 13.52 -13.37
CA LYS A 173 0.48 14.30 -12.13
C LYS A 173 1.85 14.96 -12.01
N MET A 174 2.93 14.21 -12.23
CA MET A 174 4.28 14.75 -12.18
C MET A 174 4.49 15.87 -13.21
N SER A 175 4.04 15.71 -14.45
CA SER A 175 4.13 16.74 -15.47
C SER A 175 3.33 17.99 -15.10
N ARG A 176 2.11 17.84 -14.59
CA ARG A 176 1.25 18.96 -14.17
C ARG A 176 1.87 19.77 -13.03
N HIS A 177 2.58 19.11 -12.12
CA HIS A 177 3.14 19.72 -10.92
C HIS A 177 4.66 19.96 -11.00
N ASN A 178 5.27 19.78 -12.18
CA ASN A 178 6.72 19.88 -12.41
C ASN A 178 7.53 19.12 -11.34
N THR A 179 7.09 17.89 -11.02
CA THR A 179 7.66 17.09 -9.94
C THR A 179 8.87 16.30 -10.44
N PRO A 180 10.06 16.49 -9.86
CA PRO A 180 11.23 15.68 -10.20
C PRO A 180 11.11 14.26 -9.64
N ALA A 181 11.77 13.30 -10.30
CA ALA A 181 11.97 11.95 -9.78
C ALA A 181 13.45 11.66 -9.56
N TYR A 182 13.73 10.88 -8.53
CA TYR A 182 15.06 10.45 -8.16
C TYR A 182 15.06 8.94 -7.93
N LEU A 183 16.16 8.28 -8.28
CA LEU A 183 16.40 6.88 -7.95
C LEU A 183 17.43 6.83 -6.83
N VAL A 184 17.04 6.27 -5.68
CA VAL A 184 17.90 6.16 -4.49
C VAL A 184 18.16 4.69 -4.20
N ASN A 185 19.44 4.30 -4.18
CA ASN A 185 19.83 2.97 -3.72
C ASN A 185 19.88 2.97 -2.19
N THR A 186 19.00 2.20 -1.54
CA THR A 186 18.99 1.97 -0.08
C THR A 186 19.47 0.56 0.29
N GLY A 187 20.07 -0.14 -0.67
CA GLY A 187 20.54 -1.51 -0.55
C GLY A 187 22.03 -1.57 -0.25
N TRP A 188 22.76 -2.33 -1.06
CA TRP A 188 24.18 -2.61 -0.88
C TRP A 188 25.03 -1.78 -1.84
N THR A 189 26.26 -1.51 -1.40
CA THR A 189 27.36 -0.93 -2.17
C THR A 189 28.62 -1.76 -1.96
N GLU A 190 29.63 -1.54 -2.79
CA GLU A 190 30.96 -2.18 -2.68
C GLU A 190 30.95 -3.72 -2.80
N GLY A 191 29.83 -4.33 -3.20
CA GLY A 191 29.71 -5.77 -3.44
C GLY A 191 28.27 -6.28 -3.26
N PRO A 192 28.02 -7.57 -3.56
CA PRO A 192 26.74 -8.22 -3.31
C PRO A 192 26.49 -8.45 -1.81
N TYR A 193 25.27 -8.90 -1.46
CA TYR A 193 24.95 -9.34 -0.10
C TYR A 193 25.94 -10.41 0.39
N GLY A 194 26.52 -10.20 1.58
CA GLY A 194 27.53 -11.09 2.16
C GLY A 194 28.99 -10.69 1.87
N GLU A 195 29.23 -9.82 0.89
CA GLU A 195 30.57 -9.32 0.54
C GLU A 195 30.70 -7.80 0.67
N GLY A 196 29.69 -7.06 0.18
CA GLY A 196 29.66 -5.60 0.24
C GLY A 196 29.25 -5.07 1.61
N ARG A 197 28.81 -3.81 1.65
CA ARG A 197 28.17 -3.21 2.83
C ARG A 197 26.87 -2.49 2.48
N ARG A 198 25.95 -2.42 3.43
CA ARG A 198 24.73 -1.62 3.27
C ARG A 198 25.08 -0.13 3.24
N ILE A 199 24.38 0.65 2.42
CA ILE A 199 24.53 2.11 2.39
C ILE A 199 24.07 2.67 3.75
N ASP A 200 24.91 3.53 4.34
CA ASP A 200 24.66 4.21 5.63
C ASP A 200 23.54 5.25 5.54
#